data_AF-A0AAJ2GC68-F1
#
_entry.id   AF-A0AAJ2GC68-F1
#
_cell.length_a   1.000
_cell.length_b   1.000
_cell.length_c   1.000
_cell.angle_alpha   90.00
_cell.angle_beta   90.00
_cell.angle_gamma   90.00
#
_symmetry.space_group_name_H-M   'P 1'
#
loop_
_entity.id
_entity.type
_entity.pdbx_description
1 polymer ?
#
loop_
_entity_poly.entity_id
_entity_poly.type
_entity_poly.pdbx_seq_one_letter_code
_entity_poly.pdbx_strand_id
1 'polypeptide(L)'
;MAHLRILVFIIGCSLQAPFLFGQSAGWYSFKGTANLNINYKNSPGGKTWFIRTIKLVPDQETRLNDTIPSGSGSRTYVLPVSLPQKVTLATSGKTLTLLLTPGSTLTCNLDFADITKTSFYAADSLAAINEYLMKKDFSAGMPFSARRAGAVQAAANLQEFRLQMDALYLDELQFFNKHISRLPKWYQQYEYWDIRYADATSRINAITTREYSQNVKEQLPAHYYRFLDSLSIDNPAAKSCSSYYYFLYETFNKRMNEHDLANGTKSSFIDYHINQASKELTSEVSDLFKAFIIQLTFNHYKREVATEYLKIHPDIFSNPIWKAELDAYFNAKVIRAAKGKIPPNFVLADTKDSLTWLKSLKGNVIVLSFWFAGCKPCIEEFPAENALTEKFRNKPVRIVSVCLNTSKDVWKVWSKRFGLKTINLWANTEWEKTIIEKYDLAVFPRYVLINRDYEIAEMNAHRPSQGLETQINSLLAR
;
A
#
# COMPACT_ATOMS: atom_id res chain seq x y z
N MET A 1 -26.08 7.56 31.32
CA MET A 1 -25.78 6.23 30.71
C MET A 1 -27.04 5.48 30.24
N ALA A 2 -28.12 5.40 31.03
CA ALA A 2 -29.38 4.78 30.59
C ALA A 2 -29.99 5.48 29.35
N HIS A 3 -29.96 6.81 29.30
CA HIS A 3 -30.45 7.59 28.15
C HIS A 3 -29.64 7.38 26.86
N LEU A 4 -28.33 7.08 26.95
CA LEU A 4 -27.47 6.81 25.79
C LEU A 4 -27.78 5.43 25.20
N ARG A 5 -27.96 4.42 26.07
CA ARG A 5 -28.46 3.11 25.66
C ARG A 5 -29.84 3.26 25.04
N ILE A 6 -30.77 3.96 25.68
CA ILE A 6 -32.14 4.16 25.17
C ILE A 6 -32.13 4.90 23.82
N LEU A 7 -31.31 5.92 23.59
CA LEU A 7 -31.27 6.62 22.29
C LEU A 7 -30.65 5.75 21.18
N VAL A 8 -29.56 5.04 21.46
CA VAL A 8 -28.94 4.09 20.52
C VAL A 8 -29.85 2.87 20.27
N PHE A 9 -30.61 2.44 21.28
CA PHE A 9 -31.59 1.35 21.18
C PHE A 9 -32.87 1.82 20.51
N ILE A 10 -33.30 3.09 20.61
CA ILE A 10 -34.44 3.65 19.89
C ILE A 10 -34.09 3.84 18.40
N ILE A 11 -32.91 4.38 18.11
CA ILE A 11 -32.40 4.47 16.73
C ILE A 11 -32.18 3.05 16.17
N GLY A 12 -31.62 2.14 16.96
CA GLY A 12 -31.43 0.72 16.61
C GLY A 12 -32.73 -0.09 16.48
N CYS A 13 -33.77 0.20 17.28
CA CYS A 13 -35.09 -0.47 17.20
C CYS A 13 -35.92 0.03 16.02
N SER A 14 -35.73 1.29 15.60
CA SER A 14 -36.32 1.78 14.33
C SER A 14 -35.67 1.17 13.09
N LEU A 15 -34.52 0.51 13.26
CA LEU A 15 -33.77 -0.23 12.25
C LEU A 15 -33.85 -1.74 12.56
N GLN A 16 -35.05 -2.35 12.50
CA GLN A 16 -35.20 -3.80 12.68
C GLN A 16 -34.30 -4.57 11.69
N ALA A 17 -33.33 -5.27 12.25
CA ALA A 17 -32.17 -5.87 11.61
C ALA A 17 -32.32 -7.21 10.83
N PRO A 18 -33.50 -7.84 10.59
CA PRO A 18 -33.51 -9.05 9.74
C PRO A 18 -34.05 -8.87 8.31
N PHE A 19 -34.82 -7.82 7.99
CA PHE A 19 -35.60 -7.77 6.74
C PHE A 19 -35.19 -6.70 5.72
N LEU A 20 -34.05 -6.02 5.90
CA LEU A 20 -33.54 -5.01 4.95
C LEU A 20 -32.54 -5.57 3.91
N PHE A 21 -32.30 -6.87 3.91
CA PHE A 21 -31.11 -7.46 3.29
C PHE A 21 -31.44 -8.35 2.10
N GLY A 22 -31.83 -7.70 1.00
CA GLY A 22 -31.93 -8.31 -0.32
C GLY A 22 -31.00 -7.63 -1.31
N GLN A 23 -29.76 -8.10 -1.38
CA GLN A 23 -28.96 -8.30 -2.62
C GLN A 23 -27.49 -8.49 -2.23
N SER A 24 -27.03 -9.74 -2.34
CA SER A 24 -25.62 -10.11 -2.42
C SER A 24 -25.06 -9.62 -3.75
N ALA A 25 -24.91 -8.31 -3.94
CA ALA A 25 -24.09 -7.82 -5.04
C ALA A 25 -22.63 -8.10 -4.66
N GLY A 26 -21.95 -8.90 -5.49
CA GLY A 26 -20.51 -9.10 -5.44
C GLY A 26 -19.82 -7.80 -5.82
N TRP A 27 -19.81 -6.84 -4.89
CA TRP A 27 -19.21 -5.51 -5.10
C TRP A 27 -17.70 -5.59 -5.29
N TYR A 28 -17.07 -6.67 -4.87
CA TYR A 28 -15.64 -6.79 -4.96
C TYR A 28 -15.18 -7.08 -6.40
N SER A 29 -14.48 -6.13 -7.01
CA SER A 29 -13.89 -6.28 -8.35
C SER A 29 -12.42 -5.90 -8.35
N PHE A 30 -11.52 -6.89 -8.46
CA PHE A 30 -10.07 -6.64 -8.47
C PHE A 30 -9.65 -5.63 -9.55
N LYS A 31 -10.34 -5.66 -10.70
CA LYS A 31 -10.08 -4.82 -11.88
C LYS A 31 -11.18 -3.76 -12.11
N GLY A 32 -12.02 -3.52 -11.12
CA GLY A 32 -13.10 -2.54 -11.22
C GLY A 32 -12.57 -1.12 -11.42
N THR A 33 -13.29 -0.33 -12.18
CA THR A 33 -13.00 1.08 -12.41
C THR A 33 -14.28 1.90 -12.30
N ALA A 34 -14.15 3.21 -12.06
CA ALA A 34 -15.26 4.16 -12.10
C ALA A 34 -14.83 5.43 -12.80
N ASN A 35 -15.76 6.07 -13.50
CA ASN A 35 -15.54 7.35 -14.15
C ASN A 35 -15.92 8.49 -13.20
N LEU A 36 -15.01 9.45 -13.03
CA LEU A 36 -15.27 10.70 -12.35
C LEU A 36 -15.15 11.84 -13.37
N ASN A 37 -16.29 12.40 -13.74
CA ASN A 37 -16.38 13.60 -14.56
C ASN A 37 -16.45 14.80 -13.63
N ILE A 38 -15.56 15.76 -13.78
CA ILE A 38 -15.56 17.02 -13.02
C ILE A 38 -15.76 18.16 -14.00
N ASN A 39 -16.94 18.78 -13.93
CA ASN A 39 -17.19 20.08 -14.53
C ASN A 39 -16.84 21.13 -13.47
N TYR A 40 -16.07 22.15 -13.82
CA TYR A 40 -15.70 23.21 -12.90
C TYR A 40 -15.98 24.59 -13.48
N LYS A 41 -16.21 25.54 -12.58
CA LYS A 41 -16.30 26.97 -12.87
C LYS A 41 -15.58 27.78 -11.79
N ASN A 42 -15.27 29.03 -12.10
CA ASN A 42 -14.57 29.96 -11.21
C ASN A 42 -13.18 29.48 -10.76
N SER A 43 -12.53 28.61 -11.53
CA SER A 43 -11.18 28.14 -11.22
C SER A 43 -10.22 29.34 -11.19
N PRO A 44 -9.38 29.49 -10.15
CA PRO A 44 -8.39 30.55 -10.09
C PRO A 44 -7.24 30.37 -11.10
N GLY A 45 -7.13 29.20 -11.75
CA GLY A 45 -6.03 28.86 -12.65
C GLY A 45 -4.69 28.65 -11.91
N GLY A 46 -3.75 27.98 -12.59
CA GLY A 46 -2.36 27.86 -12.11
C GLY A 46 -2.15 27.11 -10.79
N LYS A 47 -3.21 26.50 -10.22
CA LYS A 47 -3.13 25.70 -8.99
C LYS A 47 -3.31 24.23 -9.30
N THR A 48 -2.42 23.40 -8.75
CA THR A 48 -2.54 21.94 -8.80
C THR A 48 -3.68 21.49 -7.89
N TRP A 49 -4.60 20.70 -8.42
CA TRP A 49 -5.51 19.88 -7.61
C TRP A 49 -5.06 18.43 -7.67
N PHE A 50 -5.54 17.61 -6.73
CA PHE A 50 -5.30 16.18 -6.81
C PHE A 50 -6.53 15.36 -6.47
N ILE A 51 -6.59 14.19 -7.09
CA ILE A 51 -7.56 13.14 -6.76
C ILE A 51 -6.78 12.01 -6.12
N ARG A 52 -7.22 11.58 -4.94
CA ARG A 52 -6.63 10.48 -4.19
C ARG A 52 -7.68 9.42 -3.88
N THR A 53 -7.38 8.16 -4.16
CA THR A 53 -8.18 7.03 -3.71
C THR A 53 -7.26 5.94 -3.16
N ILE A 54 -7.77 5.18 -2.20
CA ILE A 54 -7.11 3.99 -1.67
C ILE A 54 -8.04 2.81 -1.88
N LYS A 55 -7.60 1.82 -2.66
CA LYS A 55 -8.25 0.51 -2.69
C LYS A 55 -7.96 -0.20 -1.38
N LEU A 56 -8.93 -0.91 -0.79
CA LEU A 56 -8.66 -1.67 0.44
C LEU A 56 -7.80 -2.91 0.19
N VAL A 57 -8.15 -3.71 -0.83
CA VAL A 57 -7.37 -4.86 -1.30
C VAL A 57 -7.38 -4.85 -2.84
N PRO A 58 -6.23 -5.11 -3.51
CA PRO A 58 -4.94 -4.75 -2.95
C PRO A 58 -4.92 -3.25 -2.56
N ASP A 59 -4.50 -2.94 -1.32
CA ASP A 59 -4.03 -1.65 -0.83
C ASP A 59 -3.14 -0.97 -1.87
N GLN A 60 -3.76 -0.03 -2.57
CA GLN A 60 -3.18 0.69 -3.66
C GLN A 60 -3.68 2.12 -3.59
N GLU A 61 -2.78 3.01 -3.19
CA GLU A 61 -2.99 4.44 -3.36
C GLU A 61 -2.86 4.82 -4.84
N THR A 62 -3.89 5.49 -5.35
CA THR A 62 -3.85 6.22 -6.61
C THR A 62 -3.91 7.69 -6.29
N ARG A 63 -2.89 8.45 -6.70
CA ARG A 63 -2.84 9.91 -6.58
C ARG A 63 -2.59 10.53 -7.95
N LEU A 64 -3.60 11.20 -8.49
CA LEU A 64 -3.54 11.91 -9.75
C LEU A 64 -3.39 13.40 -9.44
N ASN A 65 -2.31 14.02 -9.91
CA ASN A 65 -2.12 15.47 -9.83
C ASN A 65 -2.41 16.06 -11.21
N ASP A 66 -3.17 17.16 -11.25
CA ASP A 66 -3.52 17.83 -12.50
C ASP A 66 -3.56 19.36 -12.27
N THR A 67 -3.36 20.12 -13.34
CA THR A 67 -3.41 21.59 -13.33
C THR A 67 -4.55 22.04 -14.23
N ILE A 68 -5.50 22.77 -13.64
CA ILE A 68 -6.66 23.27 -14.38
C ILE A 68 -6.46 24.75 -14.76
N PRO A 69 -6.85 25.15 -15.98
CA PRO A 69 -6.91 26.55 -16.38
C PRO A 69 -7.83 27.39 -15.49
N SER A 70 -7.68 28.71 -15.55
CA SER A 70 -8.62 29.64 -14.93
C SER A 70 -9.98 29.61 -15.64
N GLY A 71 -11.05 29.93 -14.91
CA GLY A 71 -12.40 29.99 -15.45
C GLY A 71 -13.16 28.67 -15.34
N SER A 72 -13.73 28.19 -16.44
CA SER A 72 -14.61 27.02 -16.46
C SER A 72 -14.11 25.96 -17.45
N GLY A 73 -14.42 24.70 -17.19
CA GLY A 73 -14.05 23.59 -18.06
C GLY A 73 -14.50 22.24 -17.50
N SER A 74 -13.99 21.17 -18.11
CA SER A 74 -14.26 19.81 -17.68
C SER A 74 -13.01 18.94 -17.69
N ARG A 75 -13.03 17.89 -16.86
CA ARG A 75 -12.03 16.83 -16.80
C ARG A 75 -12.71 15.50 -16.54
N THR A 76 -12.16 14.43 -17.09
CA THR A 76 -12.63 13.06 -16.84
C THR A 76 -11.46 12.22 -16.35
N TYR A 77 -11.70 11.48 -15.28
CA TYR A 77 -10.73 10.57 -14.68
C TYR A 77 -11.33 9.17 -14.61
N VAL A 78 -10.52 8.17 -14.92
CA VAL A 78 -10.85 6.76 -14.70
C VAL A 78 -10.07 6.31 -13.47
N LEU A 79 -10.79 5.97 -12.39
CA LEU A 79 -10.19 5.59 -11.12
C LEU A 79 -10.36 4.10 -10.88
N PRO A 80 -9.33 3.40 -10.38
CA PRO A 80 -9.49 2.01 -9.98
C PRO A 80 -10.37 1.93 -8.72
N VAL A 81 -11.42 1.12 -8.76
CA VAL A 81 -12.44 0.98 -7.71
C VAL A 81 -12.78 -0.49 -7.52
N SER A 82 -12.47 -1.06 -6.36
CA SER A 82 -12.75 -2.47 -6.09
C SER A 82 -13.96 -2.73 -5.23
N LEU A 83 -14.41 -1.75 -4.46
CA LEU A 83 -15.60 -1.80 -3.61
C LEU A 83 -16.11 -0.36 -3.43
N PRO A 84 -17.28 -0.12 -2.80
CA PRO A 84 -17.68 1.25 -2.44
C PRO A 84 -16.56 1.95 -1.65
N GLN A 85 -15.89 2.90 -2.29
CA GLN A 85 -14.65 3.49 -1.76
C GLN A 85 -14.73 5.00 -1.74
N LYS A 86 -14.11 5.60 -0.72
CA LYS A 86 -14.00 7.04 -0.58
C LYS A 86 -12.86 7.57 -1.46
N VAL A 87 -13.13 8.63 -2.20
CA VAL A 87 -12.18 9.35 -3.06
C VAL A 87 -12.07 10.78 -2.56
N THR A 88 -10.85 11.24 -2.31
CA THR A 88 -10.57 12.62 -1.93
C THR A 88 -10.29 13.45 -3.17
N LEU A 89 -11.08 14.48 -3.40
CA LEU A 89 -10.78 15.57 -4.32
C LEU A 89 -10.26 16.76 -3.51
N ALA A 90 -8.99 17.11 -3.69
CA ALA A 90 -8.35 18.22 -2.97
C ALA A 90 -8.05 19.37 -3.91
N THR A 91 -8.55 20.56 -3.57
CA THR A 91 -8.49 21.76 -4.41
C THR A 91 -8.13 22.98 -3.56
N SER A 92 -7.05 23.69 -3.87
CA SER A 92 -6.73 25.02 -3.30
C SER A 92 -7.02 25.21 -1.79
N GLY A 93 -6.60 24.25 -0.95
CA GLY A 93 -6.77 24.29 0.51
C GLY A 93 -8.08 23.72 1.07
N LYS A 94 -8.99 23.23 0.21
CA LYS A 94 -10.21 22.51 0.60
C LYS A 94 -10.20 21.07 0.07
N THR A 95 -10.87 20.18 0.76
CA THR A 95 -11.03 18.77 0.38
C THR A 95 -12.51 18.40 0.32
N LEU A 96 -12.86 17.58 -0.66
CA LEU A 96 -14.19 17.00 -0.81
C LEU A 96 -14.06 15.47 -0.84
N THR A 97 -14.80 14.80 0.03
CA THR A 97 -14.91 13.34 0.04
C THR A 97 -16.05 12.92 -0.87
N LEU A 98 -15.72 12.07 -1.83
CA LEU A 98 -16.66 11.44 -2.75
C LEU A 98 -16.74 9.94 -2.46
N LEU A 99 -17.82 9.28 -2.87
CA LEU A 99 -17.91 7.83 -2.92
C LEU A 99 -18.11 7.38 -4.37
N LEU A 100 -17.33 6.40 -4.79
CA LEU A 100 -17.49 5.70 -6.07
C LEU A 100 -17.69 4.20 -5.83
N THR A 101 -18.44 3.56 -6.73
CA THR A 101 -18.61 2.11 -6.79
C THR A 101 -18.06 1.55 -8.11
N PRO A 102 -17.67 0.27 -8.19
CA PRO A 102 -17.18 -0.32 -9.43
C PRO A 102 -18.22 -0.22 -10.56
N GLY A 103 -17.78 0.17 -11.75
CA GLY A 103 -18.60 0.37 -12.94
C GLY A 103 -19.39 1.68 -12.98
N SER A 104 -19.32 2.49 -11.91
CA SER A 104 -20.11 3.72 -11.83
C SER A 104 -19.53 4.88 -12.65
N THR A 105 -20.39 5.85 -12.94
CA THR A 105 -20.00 7.16 -13.46
C THR A 105 -20.63 8.24 -12.60
N LEU A 106 -19.79 9.08 -11.98
CA LEU A 106 -20.20 10.23 -11.19
C LEU A 106 -19.79 11.51 -11.92
N THR A 107 -20.74 12.41 -12.11
CA THR A 107 -20.48 13.79 -12.57
C THR A 107 -20.57 14.75 -11.39
N CYS A 108 -19.50 15.49 -11.16
CA CYS A 108 -19.34 16.49 -10.11
C CYS A 108 -19.26 17.88 -10.75
N ASN A 109 -20.20 18.77 -10.44
CA ASN A 109 -20.15 20.17 -10.91
C ASN A 109 -19.63 21.05 -9.78
N LEU A 110 -18.32 21.25 -9.78
CA LEU A 110 -17.58 22.00 -8.79
C LEU A 110 -17.65 23.50 -9.04
N ASP A 111 -17.93 24.26 -7.98
CA ASP A 111 -17.77 25.72 -7.97
C ASP A 111 -16.56 26.09 -7.11
N PHE A 112 -15.49 26.61 -7.71
CA PHE A 112 -14.29 27.02 -6.98
C PHE A 112 -14.53 28.25 -6.09
N ALA A 113 -15.56 29.07 -6.39
CA ALA A 113 -15.93 30.19 -5.52
C ALA A 113 -16.56 29.68 -4.21
N ASP A 114 -17.31 28.57 -4.28
CA ASP A 114 -17.96 27.97 -3.13
C ASP A 114 -18.17 26.46 -3.33
N ILE A 115 -17.20 25.66 -2.86
CA ILE A 115 -17.24 24.20 -2.96
C ILE A 115 -18.47 23.57 -2.29
N THR A 116 -19.13 24.26 -1.36
CA THR A 116 -20.34 23.75 -0.69
C THR A 116 -21.57 23.76 -1.60
N LYS A 117 -21.50 24.44 -2.74
CA LYS A 117 -22.52 24.46 -3.80
C LYS A 117 -22.30 23.41 -4.89
N THR A 118 -21.36 22.50 -4.68
CA THR A 118 -21.09 21.41 -5.64
C THR A 118 -22.34 20.54 -5.80
N SER A 119 -22.70 20.21 -7.05
CA SER A 119 -23.82 19.32 -7.36
C SER A 119 -23.36 18.05 -8.04
N PHE A 120 -24.10 16.97 -7.85
CA PHE A 120 -23.73 15.64 -8.32
C PHE A 120 -24.81 15.06 -9.22
N TYR A 121 -24.38 14.38 -10.28
CA TYR A 121 -25.25 13.61 -11.16
C TYR A 121 -24.66 12.22 -11.39
N ALA A 122 -25.50 11.21 -11.24
CA ALA A 122 -25.17 9.81 -11.52
C ALA A 122 -26.44 9.11 -12.01
N ALA A 123 -26.28 8.03 -12.78
CA ALA A 123 -27.41 7.22 -13.23
C ALA A 123 -28.03 6.39 -12.08
N ASP A 124 -27.28 6.20 -11.00
CA ASP A 124 -27.65 5.43 -9.82
C ASP A 124 -27.80 6.34 -8.59
N SER A 125 -27.83 5.71 -7.40
CA SER A 125 -27.95 6.42 -6.12
C SER A 125 -26.72 7.25 -5.70
N LEU A 126 -25.63 7.26 -6.47
CA LEU A 126 -24.39 7.95 -6.07
C LEU A 126 -24.54 9.45 -5.96
N ALA A 127 -25.43 10.10 -6.71
CA ALA A 127 -25.68 11.53 -6.57
C ALA A 127 -26.12 11.87 -5.13
N ALA A 128 -27.15 11.17 -4.63
CA ALA A 128 -27.67 11.37 -3.27
C ALA A 128 -26.63 11.05 -2.19
N ILE A 129 -25.81 10.03 -2.40
CA ILE A 129 -24.72 9.66 -1.48
C ILE A 129 -23.65 10.75 -1.41
N ASN A 130 -23.20 11.25 -2.56
CA ASN A 130 -22.16 12.28 -2.63
C ASN A 130 -22.65 13.64 -2.11
N GLU A 131 -23.93 13.97 -2.31
CA GLU A 131 -24.55 15.13 -1.65
C GLU A 131 -24.55 15.00 -0.12
N TYR A 132 -24.85 13.81 0.41
CA TYR A 132 -24.78 13.54 1.85
C TYR A 132 -23.35 13.69 2.37
N LEU A 133 -22.35 13.11 1.68
CA LEU A 133 -20.95 13.22 2.07
C LEU A 133 -20.43 14.65 2.04
N MET A 134 -20.78 15.44 1.02
CA MET A 134 -20.44 16.86 0.99
C MET A 134 -21.00 17.60 2.20
N LYS A 135 -22.29 17.40 2.51
CA LYS A 135 -22.92 18.01 3.70
C LYS A 135 -22.24 17.56 4.99
N LYS A 136 -21.80 16.31 5.05
CA LYS A 136 -21.08 15.73 6.19
C LYS A 136 -19.70 16.35 6.37
N ASP A 137 -18.94 16.52 5.29
CA ASP A 137 -17.59 17.11 5.32
C ASP A 137 -17.58 18.56 5.80
N PHE A 138 -18.60 19.33 5.43
CA PHE A 138 -18.74 20.73 5.85
C PHE A 138 -19.64 20.90 7.09
N SER A 139 -20.08 19.80 7.72
CA SER A 139 -20.84 19.87 8.97
C SER A 139 -19.97 20.50 10.06
N ALA A 140 -20.51 21.53 10.72
CA ALA A 140 -19.79 22.31 11.74
C ALA A 140 -18.40 22.84 11.30
N GLY A 141 -18.19 23.06 9.98
CA GLY A 141 -16.96 23.63 9.43
C GLY A 141 -15.81 22.66 9.20
N MET A 142 -15.90 21.39 9.65
CA MET A 142 -14.88 20.38 9.37
C MET A 142 -15.39 18.92 9.47
N PRO A 143 -14.78 17.96 8.76
CA PRO A 143 -15.23 16.57 8.76
C PRO A 143 -15.16 15.90 10.14
N PHE A 144 -16.06 14.95 10.41
CA PHE A 144 -16.05 14.14 11.64
C PHE A 144 -14.71 13.44 11.89
N SER A 145 -14.02 12.98 10.82
CA SER A 145 -12.70 12.36 10.92
C SER A 145 -11.64 13.33 11.45
N ALA A 146 -11.64 14.59 10.99
CA ALA A 146 -10.74 15.63 11.47
C ALA A 146 -11.04 15.99 12.93
N ARG A 147 -12.32 16.05 13.30
CA ARG A 147 -12.75 16.29 14.70
C ARG A 147 -12.31 15.17 15.64
N ARG A 148 -12.42 13.90 15.23
CA ARG A 148 -11.92 12.76 16.00
C ARG A 148 -10.41 12.84 16.22
N ALA A 149 -9.65 13.15 15.16
CA ALA A 149 -8.21 13.34 15.26
C ALA A 149 -7.83 14.51 16.19
N GLY A 150 -8.56 15.63 16.10
CA GLY A 150 -8.39 16.78 16.97
C GLY A 150 -8.69 16.46 18.44
N ALA A 151 -9.74 15.68 18.73
CA ALA A 151 -10.08 15.27 20.10
C ALA A 151 -8.96 14.47 20.78
N VAL A 152 -8.28 13.59 20.05
CA VAL A 152 -7.13 12.83 20.59
C VAL A 152 -6.02 13.78 21.07
N GLN A 153 -5.77 14.86 20.34
CA GLN A 153 -4.73 15.83 20.64
C GLN A 153 -5.14 16.85 21.71
N ALA A 154 -6.40 17.30 21.66
CA ALA A 154 -6.90 18.40 22.50
C ALA A 154 -7.26 17.98 23.92
N ALA A 155 -7.70 16.74 24.14
CA ALA A 155 -8.10 16.27 25.46
C ALA A 155 -6.92 16.22 26.44
N ALA A 156 -7.11 16.70 27.67
CA ALA A 156 -6.08 16.68 28.70
C ALA A 156 -5.79 15.27 29.24
N ASN A 157 -6.79 14.37 29.19
CA ASN A 157 -6.66 12.98 29.62
C ASN A 157 -7.68 12.06 28.91
N LEU A 158 -7.55 10.75 29.07
CA LEU A 158 -8.41 9.73 28.48
C LEU A 158 -9.88 9.82 28.91
N GLN A 159 -10.15 10.33 30.12
CA GLN A 159 -11.51 10.53 30.60
C GLN A 159 -12.19 11.67 29.83
N GLU A 160 -11.50 12.78 29.62
CA GLU A 160 -11.98 13.89 28.79
C GLU A 160 -12.12 13.48 27.33
N PHE A 161 -11.11 12.79 26.78
CA PHE A 161 -11.15 12.25 25.42
C PHE A 161 -12.38 11.37 25.21
N ARG A 162 -12.67 10.46 26.15
CA ARG A 162 -13.86 9.61 26.10
C ARG A 162 -15.16 10.44 26.01
N LEU A 163 -15.29 11.48 26.83
CA LEU A 163 -16.48 12.34 26.82
C LEU A 163 -16.63 13.11 25.50
N GLN A 164 -15.53 13.66 24.97
CA GLN A 164 -15.51 14.34 23.67
C GLN A 164 -15.93 13.39 22.54
N MET A 165 -15.39 12.17 22.54
CA MET A 165 -15.75 11.15 21.54
C MET A 165 -17.19 10.68 21.68
N ASP A 166 -17.73 10.54 22.90
CA ASP A 166 -19.15 10.18 23.12
C ASP A 166 -20.08 11.24 22.52
N ALA A 167 -19.78 12.52 22.74
CA ALA A 167 -20.53 13.63 22.15
C ALA A 167 -20.43 13.64 20.61
N LEU A 168 -19.22 13.45 20.08
CA LEU A 168 -18.97 13.46 18.64
C LEU A 168 -19.64 12.29 17.91
N TYR A 169 -19.63 11.09 18.51
CA TYR A 169 -20.30 9.91 17.99
C TYR A 169 -21.83 10.10 17.93
N LEU A 170 -22.42 10.71 18.95
CA LEU A 170 -23.85 11.04 18.95
C LEU A 170 -24.20 12.08 17.89
N ASP A 171 -23.39 13.12 17.75
CA ASP A 171 -23.55 14.14 16.70
C ASP A 171 -23.50 13.50 15.30
N GLU A 172 -22.56 12.57 15.06
CA GLU A 172 -22.44 11.86 13.78
C GLU A 172 -23.67 10.98 13.48
N LEU A 173 -24.16 10.24 14.47
CA LEU A 173 -25.38 9.43 14.32
C LEU A 173 -26.64 10.28 14.13
N GLN A 174 -26.76 11.40 14.82
CA GLN A 174 -27.88 12.33 14.64
C GLN A 174 -27.85 12.96 13.25
N PHE A 175 -26.67 13.36 12.78
CA PHE A 175 -26.47 13.84 11.41
C PHE A 175 -26.89 12.78 10.40
N PHE A 176 -26.44 11.54 10.55
CA PHE A 176 -26.83 10.42 9.70
C PHE A 176 -28.35 10.20 9.71
N ASN A 177 -28.97 10.09 10.89
CA ASN A 177 -30.40 9.86 11.05
C ASN A 177 -31.26 10.96 10.41
N LYS A 178 -30.81 12.22 10.48
CA LYS A 178 -31.50 13.36 9.83
C LYS A 178 -31.55 13.24 8.30
N HIS A 179 -30.60 12.55 7.68
CA HIS A 179 -30.45 12.45 6.23
C HIS A 179 -30.77 11.07 5.67
N ILE A 180 -31.01 10.07 6.53
CA ILE A 180 -31.09 8.65 6.16
C ILE A 180 -32.16 8.35 5.09
N SER A 181 -33.29 9.07 5.10
CA SER A 181 -34.42 8.83 4.19
C SER A 181 -34.10 9.08 2.71
N ARG A 182 -33.05 9.85 2.41
CA ARG A 182 -32.60 10.16 1.05
C ARG A 182 -31.55 9.18 0.51
N LEU A 183 -31.06 8.27 1.36
CA LEU A 183 -29.99 7.34 1.04
C LEU A 183 -30.54 5.98 0.63
N PRO A 184 -29.90 5.26 -0.32
CA PRO A 184 -30.30 3.89 -0.66
C PRO A 184 -30.00 2.94 0.50
N LYS A 185 -30.79 1.87 0.65
CA LYS A 185 -30.71 0.93 1.78
C LYS A 185 -29.32 0.34 2.01
N TRP A 186 -28.62 -0.03 0.93
CA TRP A 186 -27.26 -0.56 1.04
C TRP A 186 -26.29 0.47 1.64
N TYR A 187 -26.44 1.76 1.30
CA TYR A 187 -25.57 2.81 1.83
C TYR A 187 -25.96 3.20 3.25
N GLN A 188 -27.25 3.11 3.62
CA GLN A 188 -27.67 3.24 5.02
C GLN A 188 -26.93 2.22 5.91
N GLN A 189 -26.86 0.97 5.46
CA GLN A 189 -26.11 -0.09 6.17
C GLN A 189 -24.60 0.19 6.19
N TYR A 190 -24.02 0.56 5.04
CA TYR A 190 -22.60 0.91 4.93
C TYR A 190 -22.23 2.02 5.91
N GLU A 191 -22.92 3.15 5.84
CA GLU A 191 -22.63 4.35 6.62
C GLU A 191 -22.82 4.10 8.12
N TYR A 192 -23.86 3.35 8.49
CA TYR A 192 -24.09 2.95 9.87
C TYR A 192 -22.90 2.18 10.46
N TRP A 193 -22.38 1.18 9.74
CA TRP A 193 -21.23 0.41 10.23
C TRP A 193 -19.92 1.17 10.12
N ASP A 194 -19.73 1.96 9.06
CA ASP A 194 -18.52 2.76 8.87
C ASP A 194 -18.34 3.76 10.02
N ILE A 195 -19.40 4.49 10.42
CA ILE A 195 -19.37 5.39 11.58
C ILE A 195 -18.93 4.64 12.85
N ARG A 196 -19.56 3.50 13.13
CA ARG A 196 -19.33 2.72 14.36
C ARG A 196 -17.94 2.14 14.46
N TYR A 197 -17.45 1.53 13.37
CA TYR A 197 -16.10 0.97 13.35
C TYR A 197 -15.04 2.06 13.33
N ALA A 198 -15.27 3.18 12.60
CA ALA A 198 -14.33 4.28 12.59
C ALA A 198 -14.19 4.95 13.98
N ASP A 199 -15.31 5.14 14.71
CA ASP A 199 -15.29 5.62 16.10
C ASP A 199 -14.50 4.66 17.01
N ALA A 200 -14.81 3.37 16.97
CA ALA A 200 -14.14 2.36 17.77
C ALA A 200 -12.63 2.28 17.51
N THR A 201 -12.20 2.26 16.23
CA THR A 201 -10.79 2.32 15.84
C THR A 201 -10.11 3.57 16.40
N SER A 202 -10.75 4.73 16.31
CA SER A 202 -10.20 5.99 16.83
C SER A 202 -9.98 5.92 18.34
N ARG A 203 -10.91 5.30 19.08
CA ARG A 203 -10.81 5.13 20.54
C ARG A 203 -9.76 4.12 20.96
N ILE A 204 -9.58 3.02 20.23
CA ILE A 204 -8.49 2.06 20.50
C ILE A 204 -7.13 2.75 20.28
N ASN A 205 -6.97 3.42 19.15
CA ASN A 205 -5.70 4.03 18.74
C ASN A 205 -5.32 5.26 19.58
N ALA A 206 -6.29 5.92 20.21
CA ALA A 206 -6.03 7.07 21.07
C ALA A 206 -5.07 6.75 22.21
N ILE A 207 -5.11 5.53 22.77
CA ILE A 207 -4.25 5.15 23.90
C ILE A 207 -2.78 5.18 23.46
N THR A 208 -2.43 4.37 22.46
CA THR A 208 -1.06 4.29 21.94
C THR A 208 -0.62 5.63 21.35
N THR A 209 -1.50 6.33 20.63
CA THR A 209 -1.18 7.65 20.06
C THR A 209 -0.81 8.65 21.14
N ARG A 210 -1.54 8.69 22.27
CA ARG A 210 -1.24 9.60 23.38
C ARG A 210 0.03 9.21 24.13
N GLU A 211 0.23 7.92 24.37
CA GLU A 211 1.48 7.41 24.97
C GLU A 211 2.71 7.84 24.15
N TYR A 212 2.68 7.69 22.83
CA TYR A 212 3.79 8.06 21.96
C TYR A 212 3.92 9.58 21.74
N SER A 213 2.81 10.29 21.50
CA SER A 213 2.87 11.71 21.11
C SER A 213 2.96 12.68 22.29
N GLN A 214 2.40 12.31 23.45
CA GLN A 214 2.36 13.15 24.63
C GLN A 214 3.35 12.67 25.71
N ASN A 215 3.97 11.51 25.52
CA ASN A 215 4.89 10.88 26.49
C ASN A 215 4.23 10.68 27.87
N VAL A 216 2.92 10.39 27.88
CA VAL A 216 2.14 10.14 29.10
C VAL A 216 1.55 8.75 29.05
N LYS A 217 1.88 7.92 30.05
CA LYS A 217 1.21 6.65 30.30
C LYS A 217 0.06 6.87 31.26
N GLU A 218 -1.14 7.07 30.72
CA GLU A 218 -2.34 7.35 31.50
C GLU A 218 -2.96 6.07 32.07
N GLN A 219 -3.55 6.17 33.27
CA GLN A 219 -4.42 5.11 33.76
C GLN A 219 -5.69 5.05 32.91
N LEU A 220 -5.99 3.86 32.39
CA LEU A 220 -7.22 3.63 31.63
C LEU A 220 -8.44 3.84 32.55
N PRO A 221 -9.42 4.67 32.16
CA PRO A 221 -10.65 4.81 32.91
C PRO A 221 -11.36 3.46 33.08
N ALA A 222 -12.01 3.27 34.22
CA ALA A 222 -12.85 2.10 34.44
C ALA A 222 -13.85 1.96 33.29
N HIS A 223 -13.90 0.77 32.68
CA HIS A 223 -14.80 0.46 31.58
C HIS A 223 -14.57 1.25 30.27
N TYR A 224 -13.36 1.78 30.04
CA TYR A 224 -13.02 2.50 28.81
C TYR A 224 -13.45 1.76 27.53
N TYR A 225 -13.23 0.44 27.49
CA TYR A 225 -13.53 -0.40 26.32
C TYR A 225 -14.98 -0.87 26.17
N ARG A 226 -15.93 -0.43 27.01
CA ARG A 226 -17.35 -0.86 26.91
C ARG A 226 -18.01 -0.57 25.55
N PHE A 227 -17.44 0.35 24.75
CA PHE A 227 -17.93 0.59 23.39
C PHE A 227 -17.81 -0.67 22.49
N LEU A 228 -16.84 -1.55 22.78
CA LEU A 228 -16.62 -2.81 22.07
C LEU A 228 -17.75 -3.81 22.30
N ASP A 229 -18.42 -3.79 23.46
CA ASP A 229 -19.49 -4.73 23.81
C ASP A 229 -20.67 -4.69 22.81
N SER A 230 -20.80 -3.59 22.07
CA SER A 230 -21.87 -3.38 21.08
C SER A 230 -21.49 -3.75 19.64
N LEU A 231 -20.23 -4.15 19.41
CA LEU A 231 -19.66 -4.36 18.08
C LEU A 231 -19.34 -5.84 17.87
N SER A 232 -19.85 -6.39 16.76
CA SER A 232 -19.50 -7.74 16.36
C SER A 232 -18.10 -7.77 15.74
N ILE A 233 -17.32 -8.79 16.11
CA ILE A 233 -16.05 -9.12 15.45
C ILE A 233 -16.35 -9.66 14.06
N ASP A 234 -17.23 -10.67 13.92
CA ASP A 234 -17.70 -11.14 12.62
C ASP A 234 -18.93 -10.34 12.16
N ASN A 235 -18.79 -9.52 11.13
CA ASN A 235 -19.86 -8.69 10.60
C ASN A 235 -19.81 -8.66 9.06
N PRO A 236 -20.41 -9.66 8.40
CA PRO A 236 -20.50 -9.70 6.94
C PRO A 236 -21.18 -8.49 6.32
N ALA A 237 -22.06 -7.79 7.05
CA ALA A 237 -22.72 -6.59 6.55
C ALA A 237 -21.79 -5.37 6.45
N ALA A 238 -20.63 -5.40 7.12
CA ALA A 238 -19.63 -4.35 7.08
C ALA A 238 -18.44 -4.66 6.15
N LYS A 239 -18.50 -5.75 5.37
CA LYS A 239 -17.39 -6.20 4.49
C LYS A 239 -16.96 -5.19 3.42
N SER A 240 -17.80 -4.20 3.11
CA SER A 240 -17.45 -3.11 2.19
C SER A 240 -16.83 -1.89 2.89
N CYS A 241 -16.82 -1.85 4.22
CA CYS A 241 -16.36 -0.72 5.02
C CYS A 241 -14.86 -0.85 5.31
N SER A 242 -14.05 0.05 4.78
CA SER A 242 -12.60 0.07 5.10
C SER A 242 -12.33 0.17 6.62
N SER A 243 -13.13 0.96 7.35
CA SER A 243 -12.99 1.11 8.80
C SER A 243 -13.22 -0.18 9.58
N TYR A 244 -13.96 -1.15 9.04
CA TYR A 244 -14.15 -2.45 9.68
C TYR A 244 -12.85 -3.26 9.74
N TYR A 245 -12.05 -3.25 8.68
CA TYR A 245 -10.78 -3.99 8.64
C TYR A 245 -9.71 -3.35 9.53
N TYR A 246 -9.68 -2.00 9.60
CA TYR A 246 -8.85 -1.31 10.60
C TYR A 246 -9.32 -1.60 12.02
N PHE A 247 -10.63 -1.67 12.28
CA PHE A 247 -11.15 -2.08 13.58
C PHE A 247 -10.72 -3.50 13.96
N LEU A 248 -10.79 -4.46 13.03
CA LEU A 248 -10.33 -5.84 13.26
C LEU A 248 -8.83 -5.87 13.58
N TYR A 249 -8.03 -5.15 12.79
CA TYR A 249 -6.58 -5.02 12.99
C TYR A 249 -6.25 -4.51 14.39
N GLU A 250 -6.85 -3.39 14.80
CA GLU A 250 -6.56 -2.80 16.12
C GLU A 250 -7.11 -3.65 17.28
N THR A 251 -8.24 -4.33 17.07
CA THR A 251 -8.81 -5.23 18.08
C THR A 251 -7.92 -6.45 18.29
N PHE A 252 -7.41 -7.05 17.22
CA PHE A 252 -6.48 -8.18 17.30
C PHE A 252 -5.12 -7.74 17.84
N ASN A 253 -4.56 -6.61 17.41
CA ASN A 253 -3.34 -6.04 18.01
C ASN A 253 -3.48 -5.87 19.52
N LYS A 254 -4.61 -5.36 20.00
CA LYS A 254 -4.87 -5.16 21.44
C LYS A 254 -4.92 -6.48 22.22
N ARG A 255 -5.33 -7.58 21.58
CA ARG A 255 -5.39 -8.92 22.19
C ARG A 255 -4.06 -9.66 22.10
N MET A 256 -3.15 -9.22 21.24
CA MET A 256 -1.83 -9.79 21.08
C MET A 256 -0.98 -9.46 22.32
N ASN A 257 -0.39 -10.48 22.93
CA ASN A 257 0.47 -10.34 24.11
C ASN A 257 1.96 -10.51 23.76
N GLU A 258 2.86 -10.22 24.70
CA GLU A 258 4.32 -10.33 24.48
C GLU A 258 4.78 -11.77 24.18
N HIS A 259 4.08 -12.78 24.70
CA HIS A 259 4.37 -14.19 24.39
C HIS A 259 3.99 -14.56 22.95
N ASP A 260 2.95 -13.95 22.38
CA ASP A 260 2.58 -14.09 20.97
C ASP A 260 3.68 -13.53 20.05
N LEU A 261 4.47 -12.54 20.51
CA LEU A 261 5.64 -12.01 19.81
C LEU A 261 6.91 -12.84 20.03
N ALA A 262 7.08 -13.40 21.24
CA ALA A 262 8.29 -14.09 21.67
C ALA A 262 8.48 -15.50 21.07
N ASN A 263 7.43 -16.13 20.52
CA ASN A 263 7.53 -17.43 19.84
C ASN A 263 8.18 -17.38 18.43
N GLY A 264 8.83 -16.27 18.07
CA GLY A 264 10.16 -16.31 17.45
C GLY A 264 10.29 -16.73 15.98
N THR A 265 9.22 -16.85 15.20
CA THR A 265 9.35 -16.93 13.74
C THR A 265 9.42 -15.52 13.13
N LYS A 266 10.01 -15.39 11.92
CA LYS A 266 9.95 -14.14 11.14
C LYS A 266 8.51 -13.71 10.80
N SER A 267 7.51 -14.57 11.01
CA SER A 267 6.10 -14.43 10.63
C SER A 267 5.11 -14.30 11.80
N SER A 268 5.57 -14.26 13.07
CA SER A 268 4.70 -14.31 14.26
C SER A 268 3.52 -13.33 14.24
N PHE A 269 3.74 -12.10 13.75
CA PHE A 269 2.69 -11.11 13.54
C PHE A 269 1.61 -11.58 12.54
N ILE A 270 2.01 -12.07 11.38
CA ILE A 270 1.08 -12.56 10.35
C ILE A 270 0.34 -13.77 10.91
N ASP A 271 1.06 -14.74 11.46
CA ASP A 271 0.51 -15.97 12.00
C ASP A 271 -0.60 -15.71 13.03
N TYR A 272 -0.37 -14.79 13.97
CA TYR A 272 -1.37 -14.41 14.95
C TYR A 272 -2.64 -13.91 14.27
N HIS A 273 -2.52 -12.93 13.38
CA HIS A 273 -3.67 -12.29 12.74
C HIS A 273 -4.44 -13.23 11.81
N ILE A 274 -3.74 -14.05 11.02
CA ILE A 274 -4.37 -15.06 10.15
C ILE A 274 -5.10 -16.11 10.99
N ASN A 275 -4.56 -16.49 12.15
CA ASN A 275 -5.19 -17.42 13.07
C ASN A 275 -6.46 -16.83 13.70
N GLN A 276 -6.41 -15.59 14.21
CA GLN A 276 -7.61 -14.91 14.72
C GLN A 276 -8.68 -14.79 13.63
N ALA A 277 -8.28 -14.41 12.41
CA ALA A 277 -9.19 -14.33 11.27
C ALA A 277 -9.86 -15.67 10.94
N SER A 278 -9.12 -16.78 11.03
CA SER A 278 -9.66 -18.11 10.75
C SER A 278 -10.56 -18.64 11.86
N LYS A 279 -10.35 -18.19 13.10
CA LYS A 279 -11.14 -18.59 14.29
C LYS A 279 -12.42 -17.77 14.45
N GLU A 280 -12.34 -16.47 14.20
CA GLU A 280 -13.38 -15.50 14.61
C GLU A 280 -14.17 -14.90 13.44
N LEU A 281 -13.78 -15.12 12.17
CA LEU A 281 -14.44 -14.50 11.01
C LEU A 281 -14.98 -15.54 10.03
N THR A 282 -16.11 -15.23 9.40
CA THR A 282 -16.68 -16.02 8.29
C THR A 282 -15.84 -15.94 7.03
N SER A 283 -15.94 -16.93 6.13
CA SER A 283 -14.96 -17.16 5.05
C SER A 283 -14.65 -15.92 4.18
N GLU A 284 -15.67 -15.21 3.67
CA GLU A 284 -15.44 -14.03 2.81
C GLU A 284 -14.78 -12.88 3.57
N VAL A 285 -15.19 -12.64 4.83
CA VAL A 285 -14.61 -11.60 5.70
C VAL A 285 -13.20 -11.99 6.13
N SER A 286 -12.99 -13.27 6.46
CA SER A 286 -11.72 -13.87 6.83
C SER A 286 -10.71 -13.72 5.71
N ASP A 287 -11.06 -14.10 4.47
CA ASP A 287 -10.18 -13.98 3.32
C ASP A 287 -9.77 -12.52 3.05
N LEU A 288 -10.73 -11.59 3.08
CA LEU A 288 -10.47 -10.16 2.92
C LEU A 288 -9.51 -9.63 3.99
N PHE A 289 -9.73 -10.00 5.26
CA PHE A 289 -8.89 -9.56 6.36
C PHE A 289 -7.49 -10.21 6.30
N LYS A 290 -7.39 -11.50 5.96
CA LYS A 290 -6.10 -12.16 5.71
C LYS A 290 -5.32 -11.45 4.60
N ALA A 291 -5.98 -11.09 3.50
CA ALA A 291 -5.36 -10.37 2.41
C ALA A 291 -4.89 -8.98 2.83
N PHE A 292 -5.71 -8.25 3.61
CA PHE A 292 -5.34 -6.98 4.23
C PHE A 292 -4.07 -7.11 5.09
N ILE A 293 -3.95 -8.12 5.95
CA ILE A 293 -2.79 -8.33 6.83
C ILE A 293 -1.51 -8.69 6.04
N ILE A 294 -1.62 -9.62 5.10
CA ILE A 294 -0.49 -10.06 4.27
C ILE A 294 0.04 -8.88 3.46
N GLN A 295 -0.86 -8.06 2.92
CA GLN A 295 -0.47 -6.89 2.17
C GLN A 295 0.07 -5.75 3.03
N LEU A 296 -0.52 -5.49 4.19
CA LEU A 296 0.00 -4.52 5.15
C LEU A 296 1.44 -4.89 5.54
N THR A 297 1.71 -6.20 5.70
CA THR A 297 3.07 -6.69 5.94
C THR A 297 4.01 -6.43 4.77
N PHE A 298 3.54 -6.61 3.53
CA PHE A 298 4.31 -6.29 2.34
C PHE A 298 4.60 -4.79 2.21
N ASN A 299 3.60 -3.94 2.43
CA ASN A 299 3.68 -2.50 2.22
C ASN A 299 4.45 -1.78 3.34
N HIS A 300 4.32 -2.21 4.59
CA HIS A 300 4.76 -1.45 5.76
C HIS A 300 5.77 -2.15 6.70
N TYR A 301 5.88 -3.48 6.66
CA TYR A 301 6.80 -4.22 7.53
C TYR A 301 7.99 -4.83 6.79
N LYS A 302 7.81 -5.98 6.14
CA LYS A 302 8.87 -6.71 5.42
C LYS A 302 8.29 -7.44 4.21
N ARG A 303 8.64 -6.98 3.00
CA ARG A 303 8.15 -7.54 1.72
C ARG A 303 8.43 -9.02 1.60
N GLU A 304 9.64 -9.44 1.98
CA GLU A 304 10.11 -10.81 1.85
C GLU A 304 9.34 -11.77 2.76
N VAL A 305 8.90 -11.28 3.93
CA VAL A 305 8.08 -12.09 4.85
C VAL A 305 6.71 -12.35 4.22
N ALA A 306 6.05 -11.30 3.68
CA ALA A 306 4.74 -11.46 3.05
C ALA A 306 4.78 -12.35 1.80
N THR A 307 5.80 -12.20 0.94
CA THR A 307 5.93 -13.03 -0.27
C THR A 307 6.28 -14.48 0.04
N GLU A 308 7.11 -14.73 1.05
CA GLU A 308 7.43 -16.10 1.49
C GLU A 308 6.22 -16.75 2.17
N TYR A 309 5.45 -15.99 2.95
CA TYR A 309 4.26 -16.48 3.62
C TYR A 309 3.23 -17.07 2.64
N LEU A 310 2.94 -16.36 1.54
CA LEU A 310 2.04 -16.86 0.49
C LEU A 310 2.58 -18.10 -0.24
N LYS A 311 3.90 -18.30 -0.28
CA LYS A 311 4.51 -19.50 -0.89
C LYS A 311 4.35 -20.72 0.02
N ILE A 312 4.55 -20.53 1.33
CA ILE A 312 4.44 -21.60 2.33
C ILE A 312 2.97 -21.98 2.59
N HIS A 313 2.05 -21.03 2.44
CA HIS A 313 0.62 -21.23 2.70
C HIS A 313 -0.23 -21.00 1.43
N PRO A 314 -0.12 -21.88 0.40
CA PRO A 314 -0.83 -21.68 -0.87
C PRO A 314 -2.37 -21.71 -0.74
N ASP A 315 -2.89 -22.42 0.26
CA ASP A 315 -4.33 -22.63 0.49
C ASP A 315 -4.90 -21.75 1.63
N ILE A 316 -4.24 -20.62 1.93
CA ILE A 316 -4.61 -19.73 3.04
C ILE A 316 -6.00 -19.07 2.89
N PHE A 317 -6.46 -18.91 1.65
CA PHE A 317 -7.74 -18.32 1.31
C PHE A 317 -8.73 -19.39 0.89
N SER A 318 -9.99 -19.18 1.27
CA SER A 318 -11.11 -20.01 0.79
C SER A 318 -11.33 -19.82 -0.71
N ASN A 319 -11.13 -18.60 -1.22
CA ASN A 319 -11.13 -18.32 -2.65
C ASN A 319 -9.70 -18.08 -3.19
N PRO A 320 -9.19 -18.91 -4.12
CA PRO A 320 -7.81 -18.82 -4.60
C PRO A 320 -7.50 -17.52 -5.38
N ILE A 321 -8.52 -16.77 -5.82
CA ILE A 321 -8.32 -15.48 -6.51
C ILE A 321 -7.55 -14.48 -5.65
N TRP A 322 -7.73 -14.51 -4.32
CA TRP A 322 -7.04 -13.60 -3.39
C TRP A 322 -5.54 -13.76 -3.46
N LYS A 323 -5.06 -15.01 -3.48
CA LYS A 323 -3.63 -15.30 -3.62
C LYS A 323 -3.10 -14.81 -4.96
N ALA A 324 -3.79 -15.14 -6.05
CA ALA A 324 -3.36 -14.75 -7.40
C ALA A 324 -3.23 -13.23 -7.55
N GLU A 325 -4.15 -12.48 -6.99
CA GLU A 325 -4.16 -11.01 -7.05
C GLU A 325 -3.11 -10.37 -6.14
N LEU A 326 -2.84 -10.96 -4.97
CA LEU A 326 -1.72 -10.54 -4.13
C LEU A 326 -0.37 -10.86 -4.78
N ASP A 327 -0.21 -12.05 -5.38
CA ASP A 327 1.00 -12.40 -6.13
C ASP A 327 1.23 -11.43 -7.29
N ALA A 328 0.18 -11.08 -8.04
CA ALA A 328 0.26 -10.09 -9.12
C ALA A 328 0.64 -8.70 -8.58
N TYR A 329 0.03 -8.26 -7.47
CA TYR A 329 0.34 -6.99 -6.81
C TYR A 329 1.80 -6.95 -6.32
N PHE A 330 2.27 -7.99 -5.63
CA PHE A 330 3.65 -8.09 -5.15
C PHE A 330 4.63 -8.06 -6.32
N ASN A 331 4.38 -8.85 -7.36
CA ASN A 331 5.22 -8.87 -8.56
C ASN A 331 5.28 -7.52 -9.28
N ALA A 332 4.20 -6.75 -9.29
CA ALA A 332 4.16 -5.41 -9.89
C ALA A 332 4.94 -4.36 -9.07
N LYS A 333 5.14 -4.60 -7.76
CA LYS A 333 5.84 -3.68 -6.84
C LYS A 333 7.33 -4.00 -6.66
N VAL A 334 7.80 -5.14 -7.17
CA VAL A 334 9.23 -5.45 -7.26
C VAL A 334 9.86 -4.52 -8.30
N ILE A 335 10.79 -3.66 -7.86
CA ILE A 335 11.59 -2.81 -8.75
C ILE A 335 12.58 -3.72 -9.48
N ARG A 336 12.22 -4.11 -10.71
CA ARG A 336 13.10 -4.87 -11.59
C ARG A 336 13.99 -3.93 -12.41
N ALA A 337 15.19 -4.40 -12.69
CA ALA A 337 16.10 -3.80 -13.63
C ALA A 337 15.44 -3.78 -15.01
N ALA A 338 15.38 -2.61 -15.63
CA ALA A 338 14.79 -2.39 -16.94
C ALA A 338 15.55 -1.29 -17.67
N LYS A 339 15.62 -1.39 -19.00
CA LYS A 339 16.25 -0.38 -19.86
C LYS A 339 15.66 1.01 -19.63
N GLY A 340 16.53 2.02 -19.51
CA GLY A 340 16.16 3.41 -19.23
C GLY A 340 15.73 3.68 -17.79
N LYS A 341 15.94 2.74 -16.86
CA LYS A 341 15.67 2.93 -15.42
C LYS A 341 16.96 2.91 -14.62
N ILE A 342 16.92 3.52 -13.44
CA ILE A 342 17.98 3.39 -12.43
C ILE A 342 18.12 1.92 -12.04
N PRO A 343 19.35 1.34 -12.06
CA PRO A 343 19.55 -0.06 -11.73
C PRO A 343 19.24 -0.31 -10.24
N PRO A 344 18.66 -1.46 -9.89
CA PRO A 344 18.49 -1.84 -8.50
C PRO A 344 19.85 -1.95 -7.80
N ASN A 345 20.05 -1.12 -6.78
CA ASN A 345 21.33 -1.04 -6.07
C ASN A 345 21.59 -2.26 -5.18
N PHE A 346 22.86 -2.58 -4.96
CA PHE A 346 23.32 -3.59 -4.00
C PHE A 346 24.65 -3.20 -3.35
N VAL A 347 25.00 -3.92 -2.27
CA VAL A 347 26.26 -3.75 -1.54
C VAL A 347 26.86 -5.11 -1.28
N LEU A 348 28.00 -5.37 -1.89
CA LEU A 348 28.63 -6.68 -1.79
C LEU A 348 30.09 -6.53 -1.40
N ALA A 349 30.63 -7.57 -0.78
CA ALA A 349 32.02 -7.63 -0.39
C ALA A 349 32.87 -8.22 -1.54
N ASP A 350 34.07 -7.66 -1.71
CA ASP A 350 35.10 -8.23 -2.57
C ASP A 350 35.94 -9.29 -1.83
N THR A 351 36.98 -9.81 -2.48
CA THR A 351 37.84 -10.87 -1.93
C THR A 351 38.66 -10.43 -0.72
N LYS A 352 38.79 -9.11 -0.50
CA LYS A 352 39.45 -8.46 0.64
C LYS A 352 38.45 -8.00 1.69
N ASP A 353 37.19 -8.45 1.60
CA ASP A 353 36.09 -8.08 2.47
C ASP A 353 35.76 -6.57 2.45
N SER A 354 36.18 -5.86 1.39
CA SER A 354 35.84 -4.44 1.18
C SER A 354 34.46 -4.32 0.52
N LEU A 355 33.61 -3.47 1.10
CA LEU A 355 32.24 -3.26 0.62
C LEU A 355 32.22 -2.33 -0.60
N THR A 356 31.58 -2.80 -1.67
CA THR A 356 31.32 -2.02 -2.89
C THR A 356 29.83 -1.81 -3.06
N TRP A 357 29.42 -0.54 -3.16
CA TRP A 357 28.06 -0.13 -3.50
C TRP A 357 27.97 0.01 -5.02
N LEU A 358 26.99 -0.61 -5.69
CA LEU A 358 26.85 -0.41 -7.14
C LEU A 358 26.70 1.09 -7.48
N LYS A 359 25.94 1.82 -6.65
CA LYS A 359 25.72 3.26 -6.81
C LYS A 359 26.99 4.11 -6.70
N SER A 360 28.02 3.65 -5.98
CA SER A 360 29.27 4.42 -5.87
C SER A 360 30.07 4.43 -7.18
N LEU A 361 29.73 3.55 -8.13
CA LEU A 361 30.36 3.50 -9.45
C LEU A 361 29.70 4.45 -10.47
N LYS A 362 28.68 5.23 -10.08
CA LYS A 362 28.05 6.26 -10.91
C LYS A 362 29.10 7.21 -11.51
N GLY A 363 28.88 7.64 -12.75
CA GLY A 363 29.85 8.39 -13.55
C GLY A 363 30.73 7.53 -14.44
N ASN A 364 30.74 6.20 -14.24
CA ASN A 364 31.37 5.23 -15.13
C ASN A 364 30.31 4.52 -15.99
N VAL A 365 30.71 4.00 -17.14
CA VAL A 365 29.98 2.91 -17.79
C VAL A 365 30.22 1.65 -16.96
N ILE A 366 29.15 1.04 -16.45
CA ILE A 366 29.26 -0.15 -15.59
C ILE A 366 28.79 -1.36 -16.39
N VAL A 367 29.63 -2.40 -16.43
CA VAL A 367 29.26 -3.73 -16.91
C VAL A 367 29.02 -4.59 -15.69
N LEU A 368 27.80 -5.06 -15.48
CA LEU A 368 27.52 -6.13 -14.52
C LEU A 368 27.65 -7.48 -15.24
N SER A 369 28.44 -8.38 -14.69
CA SER A 369 28.61 -9.77 -15.14
C SER A 369 28.15 -10.69 -14.03
N PHE A 370 27.03 -11.38 -14.21
CA PHE A 370 26.52 -12.33 -13.21
C PHE A 370 27.00 -13.74 -13.54
N TRP A 371 27.53 -14.45 -12.55
CA TRP A 371 28.09 -15.81 -12.71
C TRP A 371 27.96 -16.65 -11.43
N PHE A 372 28.25 -17.95 -11.54
CA PHE A 372 28.33 -18.87 -10.40
C PHE A 372 29.40 -19.95 -10.63
N ALA A 373 29.89 -20.59 -9.56
CA ALA A 373 30.88 -21.66 -9.68
C ALA A 373 30.32 -22.88 -10.42
N GLY A 374 31.05 -23.39 -11.41
CA GLY A 374 30.58 -24.48 -12.27
C GLY A 374 29.85 -24.02 -13.53
N CYS A 375 29.62 -22.72 -13.71
CA CYS A 375 29.07 -22.17 -14.95
C CYS A 375 30.09 -22.24 -16.10
N LYS A 376 30.07 -23.33 -16.89
CA LYS A 376 30.99 -23.52 -18.02
C LYS A 376 31.00 -22.33 -19.01
N PRO A 377 29.85 -21.79 -19.45
CA PRO A 377 29.85 -20.64 -20.36
C PRO A 377 30.40 -19.35 -19.71
N CYS A 378 30.31 -19.20 -18.39
CA CYS A 378 30.92 -18.06 -17.70
C CYS A 378 32.45 -18.16 -17.72
N ILE A 379 32.99 -19.37 -17.48
CA ILE A 379 34.43 -19.64 -17.50
C ILE A 379 35.04 -19.33 -18.87
N GLU A 380 34.33 -19.68 -19.94
CA GLU A 380 34.75 -19.41 -21.32
C GLU A 380 34.87 -17.89 -21.61
N GLU A 381 34.10 -17.04 -20.91
CA GLU A 381 34.14 -15.58 -21.08
C GLU A 381 35.20 -14.87 -20.22
N PHE A 382 35.68 -15.50 -19.14
CA PHE A 382 36.63 -14.85 -18.21
C PHE A 382 37.91 -14.31 -18.87
N PRO A 383 38.56 -15.00 -19.83
CA PRO A 383 39.73 -14.43 -20.51
C PRO A 383 39.41 -13.11 -21.24
N ALA A 384 38.28 -13.05 -21.94
CA ALA A 384 37.83 -11.86 -22.64
C ALA A 384 37.38 -10.76 -21.66
N GLU A 385 36.70 -11.12 -20.57
CA GLU A 385 36.31 -10.18 -19.50
C GLU A 385 37.54 -9.53 -18.83
N ASN A 386 38.57 -10.32 -18.57
CA ASN A 386 39.86 -9.84 -18.04
C ASN A 386 40.59 -8.93 -19.03
N ALA A 387 40.56 -9.26 -20.33
CA ALA A 387 41.16 -8.43 -21.37
C ALA A 387 40.46 -7.07 -21.49
N LEU A 388 39.12 -7.04 -21.45
CA LEU A 388 38.35 -5.80 -21.44
C LEU A 388 38.64 -4.98 -20.18
N THR A 389 38.71 -5.62 -19.01
CA THR A 389 39.04 -4.93 -17.76
C THR A 389 40.38 -4.21 -17.82
N GLU A 390 41.39 -4.87 -18.39
CA GLU A 390 42.72 -4.29 -18.60
C GLU A 390 42.66 -3.12 -19.59
N LYS A 391 42.02 -3.34 -20.75
CA LYS A 391 41.90 -2.34 -21.83
C LYS A 391 41.22 -1.06 -21.37
N PHE A 392 40.25 -1.17 -20.46
CA PHE A 392 39.47 -0.05 -19.96
C PHE A 392 39.93 0.51 -18.61
N ARG A 393 41.03 0.01 -18.04
CA ARG A 393 41.52 0.39 -16.69
C ARG A 393 41.65 1.91 -16.49
N ASN A 394 42.11 2.63 -17.52
CA ASN A 394 42.33 4.09 -17.50
C ASN A 394 41.16 4.90 -18.10
N LYS A 395 40.01 4.26 -18.33
CA LYS A 395 38.79 4.88 -18.84
C LYS A 395 37.71 4.87 -17.74
N PRO A 396 36.65 5.70 -17.86
CA PRO A 396 35.54 5.70 -16.91
C PRO A 396 34.62 4.50 -17.18
N VAL A 397 35.17 3.29 -17.07
CA VAL A 397 34.47 2.01 -17.25
C VAL A 397 34.82 1.09 -16.09
N ARG A 398 33.83 0.40 -15.53
CA ARG A 398 34.02 -0.56 -14.45
C ARG A 398 33.30 -1.86 -14.78
N ILE A 399 34.03 -2.96 -14.82
CA ILE A 399 33.45 -4.30 -14.96
C ILE A 399 33.33 -4.91 -13.57
N VAL A 400 32.11 -5.28 -13.20
CA VAL A 400 31.73 -5.80 -11.90
C VAL A 400 31.19 -7.21 -12.07
N SER A 401 31.96 -8.21 -11.65
CA SER A 401 31.52 -9.61 -11.70
C SER A 401 30.89 -9.97 -10.37
N VAL A 402 29.61 -10.32 -10.36
CA VAL A 402 28.84 -10.70 -9.18
C VAL A 402 28.63 -12.21 -9.18
N CYS A 403 29.20 -12.88 -8.19
CA CYS A 403 29.04 -14.31 -7.97
C CYS A 403 27.81 -14.60 -7.11
N LEU A 404 26.93 -15.47 -7.61
CA LEU A 404 25.69 -15.93 -6.96
C LEU A 404 25.70 -17.46 -6.89
N ASN A 405 24.77 -18.06 -6.15
CA ASN A 405 24.56 -19.51 -6.00
C ASN A 405 25.84 -20.28 -5.65
N THR A 406 26.75 -19.66 -4.92
CA THR A 406 28.10 -20.16 -4.65
C THR A 406 28.51 -19.77 -3.23
N SER A 407 29.13 -20.67 -2.46
CA SER A 407 29.65 -20.31 -1.14
C SER A 407 30.85 -19.38 -1.24
N LYS A 408 31.09 -18.55 -0.22
CA LYS A 408 32.19 -17.57 -0.20
C LYS A 408 33.55 -18.23 -0.46
N ASP A 409 33.81 -19.39 0.13
CA ASP A 409 35.09 -20.10 -0.01
C ASP A 409 35.28 -20.63 -1.43
N VAL A 410 34.25 -21.22 -2.02
CA VAL A 410 34.28 -21.70 -3.41
C VAL A 410 34.49 -20.51 -4.35
N TRP A 411 33.78 -19.40 -4.14
CA TRP A 411 33.97 -18.19 -4.91
C TRP A 411 35.41 -17.67 -4.83
N LYS A 412 36.02 -17.59 -3.65
CA LYS A 412 37.43 -17.15 -3.49
C LYS A 412 38.39 -18.07 -4.24
N VAL A 413 38.21 -19.39 -4.14
CA VAL A 413 39.04 -20.38 -4.86
C VAL A 413 38.92 -20.21 -6.37
N TRP A 414 37.69 -20.10 -6.88
CA TRP A 414 37.43 -19.93 -8.31
C TRP A 414 37.97 -18.61 -8.85
N SER A 415 37.76 -17.52 -8.10
CA SER A 415 38.27 -16.20 -8.43
C SER A 415 39.78 -16.18 -8.59
N LYS A 416 40.50 -16.86 -7.68
CA LYS A 416 41.96 -17.02 -7.75
C LYS A 416 42.37 -17.92 -8.92
N ARG A 417 41.68 -19.05 -9.12
CA ARG A 417 41.96 -20.02 -10.19
C ARG A 417 41.89 -19.39 -11.58
N PHE A 418 40.91 -18.53 -11.83
CA PHE A 418 40.70 -17.90 -13.13
C PHE A 418 41.26 -16.47 -13.22
N GLY A 419 41.92 -15.99 -12.15
CA GLY A 419 42.60 -14.69 -12.14
C GLY A 419 41.69 -13.53 -12.50
N LEU A 420 40.46 -13.48 -11.96
CA LEU A 420 39.48 -12.44 -12.27
C LEU A 420 40.02 -11.06 -11.88
N LYS A 421 40.16 -10.17 -12.87
CA LYS A 421 40.69 -8.80 -12.71
C LYS A 421 39.60 -7.75 -12.47
N THR A 422 38.34 -8.13 -12.64
CA THR A 422 37.16 -7.28 -12.46
C THR A 422 37.00 -6.83 -11.01
N ILE A 423 36.08 -5.90 -10.76
CA ILE A 423 35.54 -5.72 -9.41
C ILE A 423 34.70 -6.96 -9.10
N ASN A 424 35.33 -7.95 -8.50
CA ASN A 424 34.76 -9.26 -8.27
C ASN A 424 34.13 -9.30 -6.88
N LEU A 425 32.81 -9.52 -6.84
CA LEU A 425 31.97 -9.40 -5.67
C LEU A 425 31.21 -10.71 -5.43
N TRP A 426 30.95 -11.01 -4.15
CA TRP A 426 30.14 -12.17 -3.76
C TRP A 426 28.81 -11.73 -3.15
N ALA A 427 27.72 -12.27 -3.69
CA ALA A 427 26.40 -12.12 -3.10
C ALA A 427 26.25 -13.10 -1.94
N ASN A 428 26.16 -12.56 -0.73
CA ASN A 428 25.80 -13.36 0.44
C ASN A 428 24.32 -13.78 0.37
N THR A 429 23.88 -14.61 1.32
CA THR A 429 22.51 -15.12 1.38
C THR A 429 21.44 -14.02 1.52
N GLU A 430 21.79 -12.85 2.05
CA GLU A 430 20.87 -11.70 2.16
C GLU A 430 20.65 -11.02 0.81
N TRP A 431 21.71 -10.87 0.02
CA TRP A 431 21.66 -10.19 -1.27
C TRP A 431 21.30 -11.12 -2.43
N GLU A 432 21.64 -12.39 -2.37
CA GLU A 432 21.54 -13.34 -3.48
C GLU A 432 20.11 -13.41 -4.06
N LYS A 433 19.12 -13.71 -3.22
CA LYS A 433 17.69 -13.78 -3.63
C LYS A 433 17.23 -12.44 -4.22
N THR A 434 17.63 -11.34 -3.59
CA THR A 434 17.27 -9.98 -4.00
C THR A 434 17.85 -9.61 -5.37
N ILE A 435 19.11 -9.96 -5.64
CA ILE A 435 19.78 -9.67 -6.90
C ILE A 435 19.20 -10.53 -8.02
N ILE A 436 18.98 -11.83 -7.78
CA ILE A 436 18.37 -12.76 -8.75
C ILE A 436 16.99 -12.26 -9.18
N GLU A 437 16.14 -11.88 -8.22
CA GLU A 437 14.78 -11.38 -8.49
C GLU A 437 14.79 -10.03 -9.22
N LYS A 438 15.62 -9.08 -8.77
CA LYS A 438 15.63 -7.72 -9.31
C LYS A 438 16.27 -7.63 -10.68
N TYR A 439 17.26 -8.46 -11.01
CA TYR A 439 17.89 -8.48 -12.33
C TYR A 439 17.34 -9.56 -13.26
N ASP A 440 16.31 -10.30 -12.82
CA ASP A 440 15.65 -11.38 -13.57
C ASP A 440 16.66 -12.43 -14.08
N LEU A 441 17.46 -12.96 -13.16
CA LEU A 441 18.59 -13.85 -13.46
C LEU A 441 18.14 -15.30 -13.58
N ALA A 442 17.48 -15.64 -14.69
CA ALA A 442 17.09 -17.02 -15.01
C ALA A 442 18.21 -17.83 -15.69
N VAL A 443 19.17 -17.16 -16.36
CA VAL A 443 20.24 -17.79 -17.15
C VAL A 443 21.57 -17.08 -16.91
N PHE A 444 22.66 -17.84 -16.85
CA PHE A 444 24.02 -17.35 -16.68
C PHE A 444 24.94 -17.79 -17.85
N PRO A 445 25.96 -17.00 -18.23
CA PRO A 445 26.25 -15.65 -17.72
C PRO A 445 25.21 -14.65 -18.22
N ARG A 446 24.96 -13.63 -17.41
CA ARG A 446 24.11 -12.48 -17.77
C ARG A 446 24.94 -11.20 -17.68
N TYR A 447 24.91 -10.40 -18.74
CA TYR A 447 25.58 -9.11 -18.79
C TYR A 447 24.55 -7.97 -18.85
N VAL A 448 24.74 -6.96 -18.01
CA VAL A 448 23.92 -5.73 -17.99
C VAL A 448 24.85 -4.52 -18.15
N LEU A 449 24.48 -3.60 -19.04
CA LEU A 449 25.20 -2.34 -19.23
C LEU A 449 24.44 -1.18 -18.60
N ILE A 450 25.16 -0.38 -17.82
CA ILE A 450 24.67 0.85 -17.19
C ILE A 450 25.52 2.01 -17.70
N ASN A 451 24.87 3.11 -18.09
CA ASN A 451 25.55 4.31 -18.60
C ASN A 451 26.12 5.18 -17.46
N ARG A 452 26.84 6.26 -17.81
CA ARG A 452 27.47 7.17 -16.85
C ARG A 452 26.46 7.92 -15.97
N ASP A 453 25.24 8.14 -16.46
CA ASP A 453 24.14 8.78 -15.73
C ASP A 453 23.47 7.86 -14.70
N TYR A 454 23.91 6.59 -14.64
CA TYR A 454 23.41 5.55 -13.75
C TYR A 454 22.02 5.02 -14.16
N GLU A 455 21.81 4.88 -15.47
CA GLU A 455 20.64 4.23 -16.06
C GLU A 455 21.05 2.98 -16.83
N ILE A 456 20.20 1.95 -16.79
CA ILE A 456 20.43 0.72 -17.54
C ILE A 456 20.30 1.00 -19.04
N ALA A 457 21.40 0.83 -19.78
CA ALA A 457 21.43 0.96 -21.23
C ALA A 457 20.99 -0.33 -21.95
N GLU A 458 21.38 -1.50 -21.41
CA GLU A 458 21.02 -2.79 -21.98
C GLU A 458 20.92 -3.87 -20.89
N MET A 459 19.81 -4.61 -20.87
CA MET A 459 19.55 -5.69 -19.90
C MET A 459 20.14 -7.02 -20.34
N ASN A 460 20.37 -7.19 -21.65
CA ASN A 460 20.96 -8.37 -22.27
C ASN A 460 22.17 -7.93 -23.10
N ALA A 461 23.18 -7.37 -22.44
CA ALA A 461 24.39 -6.95 -23.14
C ALA A 461 25.10 -8.17 -23.74
N HIS A 462 25.86 -7.93 -24.81
CA HIS A 462 26.65 -8.99 -25.42
C HIS A 462 27.65 -9.54 -24.43
N ARG A 463 28.02 -10.81 -24.61
CA ARG A 463 29.16 -11.36 -23.87
C ARG A 463 30.46 -10.68 -24.32
N PRO A 464 31.51 -10.66 -23.47
CA PRO A 464 32.82 -10.18 -23.83
C PRO A 464 33.31 -10.69 -25.20
N SER A 465 33.13 -11.98 -25.49
CA SER A 465 33.51 -12.63 -26.75
C SER A 465 32.62 -12.26 -27.96
N GLN A 466 31.45 -11.63 -27.74
CA GLN A 466 30.41 -11.40 -28.74
C GLN A 466 30.16 -9.93 -29.08
N GLY A 467 31.08 -9.03 -28.71
CA GLY A 467 31.01 -7.61 -29.09
C GLY A 467 30.55 -6.66 -27.98
N LEU A 468 30.68 -7.05 -26.71
CA LEU A 468 30.46 -6.17 -25.57
C LEU A 468 31.29 -4.88 -25.64
N GLU A 469 32.52 -4.97 -26.16
CA GLU A 469 33.41 -3.81 -26.30
C GLU A 469 32.78 -2.68 -27.13
N THR A 470 32.15 -3.03 -28.24
CA THR A 470 31.47 -2.07 -29.11
C THR A 470 30.35 -1.35 -28.37
N GLN A 471 29.59 -2.09 -27.55
CA GLN A 471 28.53 -1.50 -26.74
C GLN A 471 29.10 -0.55 -25.67
N ILE A 472 30.18 -0.93 -25.00
CA ILE A 472 30.87 -0.06 -24.02
C ILE A 472 31.35 1.24 -24.70
N ASN A 473 32.03 1.12 -25.84
CA ASN A 473 32.54 2.28 -26.57
C ASN A 473 31.40 3.21 -27.03
N SER A 474 30.24 2.67 -27.40
CA SER A 474 29.07 3.48 -27.78
C SER A 474 28.54 4.35 -26.62
N LEU A 475 28.65 3.86 -25.38
CA LEU A 475 28.24 4.59 -24.17
C LEU A 475 29.30 5.59 -23.69
N LEU A 476 30.57 5.40 -24.06
CA LEU A 476 31.64 6.35 -23.78
C LEU A 476 31.63 7.56 -24.72
N ALA A 477 31.11 7.39 -25.94
CA ALA A 477 31.03 8.45 -26.95
C ALA A 477 29.88 9.45 -26.73
N ARG A 478 28.93 9.11 -25.85
CA ARG A 478 27.86 9.99 -25.35
C ARG A 478 28.34 10.66 -24.09
#